data_AF-A0A428PE42-F1
#
_entry.id   AF-A0A428PE42-F1
#
_cell.length_a   1.000
_cell.length_b   1.000
_cell.length_c   1.000
_cell.angle_alpha   90.00
_cell.angle_beta   90.00
_cell.angle_gamma   90.00
#
_symmetry.space_group_name_H-M   'P 1'
#
loop_
_entity.id
_entity.type
_entity.pdbx_description
1 polymer ?
#
loop_
_entity_poly.entity_id
_entity_poly.type
_entity_poly.pdbx_seq_one_letter_code
_entity_poly.pdbx_strand_id
1 'polypeptide(L)'
;MKGYEKVRRSCALAFSEGFEYIWIDTCCIDKSSSAELSEAINSMFKWYQDAEICYAFLSDVSTNISIDSTTSGQDLHEITASQWFSRGWTLQELIAPQAVHFYNREWAYLGSRNAAAEAIELATGITVEALRGQSISGISIYQRMQWASTRTTTRPEDMAYCLLGIFDVNIPLLYGEGKKKAFQRLQEVIIAKSTDLSLFLWTVPRDKDQGPDLEFRGLLAEDPSWFTSPISGEFQGFDETLRKNGSSIVPLQDTAMGALNKGISVRWTIVPVPTDPAKTLHLAMLAGSGDVTGGILIQQLDKEAIQFCRVLSDKVIWFDRRGYTAEILNHDLLGSPESLLNVSLDSGPKSFYMSPHFDSSSKPSLPGVGFSFTQHKCLEEKISQTEFWAEVESASLDFWQDLDSTSPTWVARFGSEQDLELLQTSQRKGGSKVLGALAISIKARNKQGKHQYSAKPNHCVVVGVDILPQTVIGTTNTFLEPWIINTDEASPQDAIREFENSLEPGMWREFDVCAGDCRCSLRKLTRVSGLWYDVRIALEASWDD
;
A
#
# COMPACT_ATOMS: atom_id res chain seq x y z
N MET A 1 0.67 30.04 40.18
CA MET A 1 0.26 29.29 38.97
C MET A 1 0.97 29.88 37.76
N LYS A 2 1.91 29.17 37.12
CA LYS A 2 2.68 29.71 35.97
C LYS A 2 1.80 30.01 34.74
N GLY A 3 0.73 29.23 34.53
CA GLY A 3 -0.20 29.43 33.39
C GLY A 3 -1.06 30.69 33.47
N TYR A 4 -1.40 31.16 34.68
CA TYR A 4 -2.22 32.36 34.87
C TYR A 4 -1.51 33.63 34.40
N GLU A 5 -0.20 33.73 34.65
CA GLU A 5 0.58 34.90 34.22
C GLU A 5 0.69 34.96 32.68
N LYS A 6 0.78 33.81 32.00
CA LYS A 6 0.77 33.75 30.54
C LYS A 6 -0.52 34.37 29.98
N VAL A 7 -1.68 33.94 30.48
CA VAL A 7 -2.99 34.47 30.05
C VAL A 7 -3.09 35.98 30.33
N ARG A 8 -2.73 36.41 31.55
CA ARG A 8 -2.79 37.83 31.94
C ARG A 8 -1.94 38.72 31.02
N ARG A 9 -0.74 38.27 30.66
CA ARG A 9 0.17 38.99 29.76
C ARG A 9 -0.32 38.98 28.32
N SER A 10 -0.84 37.85 27.82
CA SER A 10 -1.49 37.77 26.51
C SER A 10 -2.63 38.78 26.37
N CYS A 11 -3.54 38.84 27.36
CA CYS A 11 -4.66 39.79 27.33
C CYS A 11 -4.17 41.25 27.41
N ALA A 12 -3.18 41.54 28.25
CA ALA A 12 -2.63 42.88 28.36
C ALA A 12 -1.97 43.35 27.05
N LEU A 13 -1.26 42.44 26.36
CA LEU A 13 -0.66 42.70 25.06
C LEU A 13 -1.75 42.97 24.00
N ALA A 14 -2.72 42.07 23.87
CA ALA A 14 -3.82 42.23 22.91
C ALA A 14 -4.58 43.54 23.12
N PHE A 15 -4.92 43.87 24.38
CA PHE A 15 -5.57 45.13 24.72
C PHE A 15 -4.73 46.36 24.37
N SER A 16 -3.41 46.29 24.60
CA SER A 16 -2.50 47.39 24.25
C SER A 16 -2.37 47.63 22.75
N GLU A 17 -2.61 46.60 21.93
CA GLU A 17 -2.65 46.67 20.47
C GLU A 17 -4.06 46.96 19.92
N GLY A 18 -5.05 47.18 20.80
CA GLY A 18 -6.40 47.60 20.42
C GLY A 18 -7.39 46.46 20.17
N PHE A 19 -7.05 45.22 20.51
CA PHE A 19 -7.93 44.07 20.37
C PHE A 19 -8.85 43.90 21.58
N GLU A 20 -10.16 43.77 21.33
CA GLU A 20 -11.17 43.54 22.37
C GLU A 20 -11.21 42.08 22.86
N TYR A 21 -10.88 41.14 21.97
CA TYR A 21 -10.94 39.71 22.25
C TYR A 21 -9.62 39.02 21.92
N ILE A 22 -9.30 37.97 22.70
CA ILE A 22 -8.21 37.05 22.42
C ILE A 22 -8.72 35.62 22.61
N TRP A 23 -8.38 34.74 21.68
CA TRP A 23 -8.67 33.31 21.78
C TRP A 23 -7.47 32.56 22.33
N ILE A 24 -7.69 31.70 23.32
CA ILE A 24 -6.67 30.87 23.95
C ILE A 24 -7.25 29.48 24.16
N ASP A 25 -6.69 28.46 23.52
CA ASP A 25 -7.16 27.06 23.52
C ASP A 25 -7.53 26.52 24.92
N THR A 26 -6.74 26.88 25.93
CA THR A 26 -6.87 26.40 27.30
C THR A 26 -8.03 27.08 28.04
N CYS A 27 -8.45 28.27 27.60
CA CYS A 27 -9.52 29.05 28.21
C CYS A 27 -10.83 28.99 27.40
N CYS A 28 -10.73 28.86 26.08
CA CYS A 28 -11.84 29.04 25.14
C CYS A 28 -12.42 27.72 24.63
N ILE A 29 -11.82 26.57 24.96
CA ILE A 29 -12.36 25.25 24.61
C ILE A 29 -12.81 24.55 25.89
N ASP A 30 -14.10 24.23 25.99
CA ASP A 30 -14.61 23.34 27.04
C ASP A 30 -14.19 21.90 26.74
N LYS A 31 -13.08 21.49 27.36
CA LYS A 31 -12.57 20.11 27.27
C LYS A 31 -13.44 19.09 28.02
N SER A 32 -14.46 19.52 28.77
CA SER A 32 -15.43 18.64 29.43
C SER A 32 -16.57 18.20 28.51
N SER A 33 -16.86 18.98 27.47
CA SER A 33 -17.83 18.66 26.42
C SER A 33 -17.11 18.03 25.22
N SER A 34 -17.33 16.73 24.98
CA SER A 34 -16.72 16.04 23.84
C SER A 34 -17.21 16.58 22.49
N ALA A 35 -18.46 17.05 22.43
CA ALA A 35 -19.03 17.68 21.25
C ALA A 35 -18.34 19.02 20.94
N GLU A 36 -18.19 19.89 21.95
CA GLU A 36 -17.51 21.18 21.79
C GLU A 36 -16.02 20.99 21.48
N LEU A 37 -15.34 20.06 22.17
CA LEU A 37 -13.94 19.75 21.87
C LEU A 37 -13.77 19.29 20.40
N SER A 38 -14.68 18.44 19.92
CA SER A 38 -14.66 17.99 18.52
C SER A 38 -14.89 19.16 17.56
N GLU A 39 -15.88 20.00 17.81
CA GLU A 39 -16.15 21.19 16.99
C GLU A 39 -14.97 22.16 16.97
N ALA A 40 -14.38 22.42 18.14
CA ALA A 40 -13.28 23.34 18.31
C ALA A 40 -12.03 22.89 17.56
N ILE A 41 -11.63 21.62 17.70
CA ILE A 41 -10.46 21.08 17.01
C ILE A 41 -10.66 21.09 15.48
N ASN A 42 -11.87 20.80 15.02
CA ASN A 42 -12.21 20.86 13.59
C ASN A 42 -12.28 22.30 13.04
N SER A 43 -12.45 23.31 13.90
CA SER A 43 -12.56 24.73 13.53
C SER A 43 -11.29 25.53 13.79
N MET A 44 -10.35 25.00 14.58
CA MET A 44 -9.20 25.74 15.11
C MET A 44 -8.35 26.40 14.03
N PHE A 45 -8.12 25.71 12.91
CA PHE A 45 -7.38 26.25 11.78
C PHE A 45 -8.04 27.50 11.21
N LYS A 46 -9.37 27.46 11.05
CA LYS A 46 -10.15 28.59 10.53
C LYS A 46 -10.10 29.77 11.48
N TRP A 47 -10.17 29.54 12.79
CA TRP A 47 -9.99 30.59 13.80
C TRP A 47 -8.62 31.24 13.74
N TYR A 48 -7.55 30.46 13.56
CA TYR A 48 -6.22 31.03 13.34
C TYR A 48 -6.12 31.80 12.02
N GLN A 49 -6.74 31.30 10.94
CA GLN A 49 -6.75 31.96 9.64
C GLN A 49 -7.47 33.31 9.66
N ASP A 50 -8.56 33.41 10.43
CA ASP A 50 -9.38 34.62 10.55
C ASP A 50 -8.87 35.58 11.65
N ALA A 51 -7.85 35.20 12.41
CA ALA A 51 -7.23 36.07 13.41
C ALA A 51 -6.40 37.17 12.75
N GLU A 52 -6.54 38.40 13.24
CA GLU A 52 -5.70 39.54 12.80
C GLU A 52 -4.22 39.26 13.09
N ILE A 53 -3.93 38.68 14.26
CA ILE A 53 -2.58 38.39 14.73
C ILE A 53 -2.55 37.16 15.63
N CYS A 54 -1.51 36.36 15.51
CA CYS A 54 -1.18 35.28 16.42
C CYS A 54 0.08 35.62 17.24
N TYR A 55 -0.06 35.66 18.56
CA TYR A 55 1.06 35.87 19.48
C TYR A 55 1.68 34.53 19.89
N ALA A 56 2.87 34.23 19.37
CA ALA A 56 3.61 33.02 19.69
C ALA A 56 4.57 33.26 20.87
N PHE A 57 4.24 32.70 22.04
CA PHE A 57 5.06 32.82 23.26
C PHE A 57 6.06 31.67 23.38
N LEU A 58 7.35 31.99 23.26
CA LEU A 58 8.48 31.08 23.33
C LEU A 58 9.05 31.05 24.75
N SER A 59 8.51 30.14 25.58
CA SER A 59 8.82 30.10 27.02
C SER A 59 10.26 29.70 27.37
N ASP A 60 10.99 29.14 26.41
CA ASP A 60 12.35 28.63 26.53
C ASP A 60 13.41 29.51 25.87
N VAL A 61 13.01 30.61 25.24
CA VAL A 61 13.91 31.60 24.62
C VAL A 61 14.15 32.74 25.61
N SER A 62 15.41 33.13 25.81
CA SER A 62 15.82 34.19 26.75
C SER A 62 16.49 35.39 26.07
N THR A 63 16.87 35.29 24.78
CA THR A 63 17.39 36.44 24.04
C THR A 63 16.36 37.58 23.97
N ASN A 64 16.85 38.83 23.98
CA ASN A 64 16.03 40.05 23.81
C ASN A 64 16.30 40.72 22.45
N ILE A 65 17.00 40.05 21.54
CA ILE A 65 17.37 40.61 20.23
C ILE A 65 16.16 40.47 19.29
N SER A 66 15.72 41.61 18.73
CA SER A 66 14.68 41.63 17.71
C SER A 66 15.22 41.21 16.35
N ILE A 67 14.54 40.27 15.70
CA ILE A 67 14.81 39.81 14.34
C ILE A 67 14.55 40.97 13.36
N ASP A 68 15.63 41.39 12.72
CA ASP A 68 15.69 42.35 11.61
C ASP A 68 16.64 41.84 10.51
N SER A 69 16.78 42.60 9.42
CA SER A 69 17.64 42.25 8.28
C SER A 69 19.15 42.17 8.60
N THR A 70 19.57 42.51 9.83
CA THR A 70 20.97 42.50 10.28
C THR A 70 21.23 41.50 11.41
N THR A 71 20.23 40.69 11.77
CA THR A 71 20.30 39.77 12.90
C THR A 71 21.32 38.65 12.67
N SER A 72 22.11 38.36 13.71
CA SER A 72 23.16 37.35 13.65
C SER A 72 22.59 35.93 13.52
N GLY A 73 23.34 35.01 12.88
CA GLY A 73 22.90 33.63 12.71
C GLY A 73 22.71 32.85 14.03
N GLN A 74 23.33 33.29 15.13
CA GLN A 74 23.19 32.62 16.44
C GLN A 74 21.84 32.93 17.11
N ASP A 75 21.35 34.17 17.00
CA ASP A 75 20.08 34.59 17.62
C ASP A 75 18.88 33.93 16.93
N LEU A 76 18.93 33.84 15.60
CA LEU A 76 17.94 33.13 14.79
C LEU A 76 17.87 31.64 15.16
N HIS A 77 19.01 31.04 15.51
CA HIS A 77 19.08 29.64 15.92
C HIS A 77 18.43 29.40 17.30
N GLU A 78 18.58 30.30 18.28
CA GLU A 78 17.91 30.15 19.58
C GLU A 78 16.38 30.14 19.44
N ILE A 79 15.84 31.01 18.57
CA ILE A 79 14.41 31.12 18.30
C ILE A 79 13.88 29.85 17.64
N THR A 80 14.54 29.39 16.57
CA THR A 80 14.08 28.22 15.81
C THR A 80 14.34 26.89 16.54
N ALA A 81 15.27 26.87 17.49
CA ALA A 81 15.49 25.75 18.41
C ALA A 81 14.45 25.67 19.54
N SER A 82 13.55 26.66 19.68
CA SER A 82 12.48 26.63 20.68
C SER A 82 11.61 25.38 20.52
N GLN A 83 11.22 24.80 21.65
CA GLN A 83 10.23 23.71 21.73
C GLN A 83 8.89 24.07 21.07
N TRP A 84 8.59 25.36 20.86
CA TRP A 84 7.39 25.73 20.13
C TRP A 84 7.40 25.18 18.68
N PHE A 85 8.55 25.12 18.01
CA PHE A 85 8.65 24.59 16.64
C PHE A 85 8.58 23.06 16.56
N SER A 86 8.75 22.34 17.67
CA SER A 86 8.70 20.87 17.73
C SER A 86 7.34 20.31 18.17
N ARG A 87 6.37 21.16 18.52
CA ARG A 87 5.02 20.72 18.94
C ARG A 87 4.09 20.57 17.74
N GLY A 88 3.25 19.53 17.70
CA GLY A 88 2.33 19.29 16.57
C GLY A 88 1.33 20.43 16.36
N TRP A 89 0.61 20.84 17.42
CA TRP A 89 -0.45 21.85 17.36
C TRP A 89 0.01 23.25 16.90
N THR A 90 1.26 23.61 17.19
CA THR A 90 1.82 24.92 16.80
C THR A 90 2.09 25.02 15.30
N LEU A 91 1.98 23.92 14.54
CA LEU A 91 2.06 23.97 13.08
C LEU A 91 0.91 24.80 12.49
N GLN A 92 -0.31 24.61 13.00
CA GLN A 92 -1.46 25.40 12.56
C GLN A 92 -1.34 26.86 13.00
N GLU A 93 -0.84 27.10 14.23
CA GLU A 93 -0.51 28.44 14.73
C GLU A 93 0.51 29.18 13.86
N LEU A 94 1.47 28.44 13.28
CA LEU A 94 2.52 29.00 12.44
C LEU A 94 2.02 29.32 11.02
N ILE A 95 1.20 28.43 10.45
CA ILE A 95 0.84 28.45 9.03
C ILE A 95 -0.45 29.24 8.76
N ALA A 96 -1.49 29.03 9.58
CA ALA A 96 -2.83 29.53 9.27
C ALA A 96 -2.96 31.06 9.37
N PRO A 97 -2.43 31.75 10.41
CA PRO A 97 -2.61 33.19 10.57
C PRO A 97 -1.92 34.01 9.49
N GLN A 98 -2.48 35.19 9.22
CA GLN A 98 -1.86 36.18 8.32
C GLN A 98 -0.59 36.78 8.93
N ALA A 99 -0.62 37.06 10.24
CA ALA A 99 0.50 37.59 11.00
C ALA A 99 0.79 36.74 12.24
N VAL A 100 2.08 36.43 12.46
CA VAL A 100 2.57 35.74 13.66
C VAL A 100 3.73 36.54 14.24
N HIS A 101 3.60 36.95 15.51
CA HIS A 101 4.61 37.69 16.26
C HIS A 101 5.18 36.82 17.39
N PHE A 102 6.50 36.71 17.45
CA PHE A 102 7.20 35.93 18.47
C PHE A 102 7.54 36.79 19.68
N TYR A 103 7.34 36.23 20.87
CA TYR A 103 7.72 36.84 22.14
C TYR A 103 8.52 35.85 22.98
N ASN A 104 9.58 36.32 23.62
CA ASN A 104 10.38 35.49 24.53
C ASN A 104 9.66 35.27 25.87
N ARG A 105 10.32 34.53 26.77
CA ARG A 105 9.78 34.22 28.09
C ARG A 105 9.53 35.45 28.99
N GLU A 106 10.20 36.58 28.73
CA GLU A 106 10.01 37.88 29.38
C GLU A 106 8.93 38.75 28.71
N TRP A 107 8.25 38.25 27.67
CA TRP A 107 7.31 39.01 26.83
C TRP A 107 7.95 40.15 26.02
N ALA A 108 9.25 40.07 25.74
CA ALA A 108 9.89 40.96 24.78
C ALA A 108 9.57 40.49 23.35
N TYR A 109 9.21 41.43 22.47
CA TYR A 109 8.97 41.17 21.06
C TYR A 109 10.27 40.78 20.35
N LEU A 110 10.26 39.62 19.71
CA LEU A 110 11.42 39.06 19.00
C LEU A 110 11.35 39.27 17.50
N GLY A 111 10.20 39.59 16.92
CA GLY A 111 10.05 39.71 15.47
C GLY A 111 8.86 38.93 14.92
N SER A 112 8.64 39.02 13.61
CA SER A 112 7.54 38.33 12.92
C SER A 112 7.99 37.07 12.21
N ARG A 113 7.06 36.15 11.94
CA ARG A 113 7.28 34.97 11.06
C ARG A 113 7.87 35.36 9.71
N ASN A 114 7.40 36.45 9.10
CA ASN A 114 7.88 36.88 7.80
C ASN A 114 9.34 37.35 7.84
N ALA A 115 9.76 37.99 8.94
CA ALA A 115 11.14 38.40 9.15
C ALA A 115 12.06 37.21 9.44
N ALA A 116 11.56 36.19 10.14
CA ALA A 116 12.29 34.96 10.47
C ALA A 116 12.17 33.84 9.40
N ALA A 117 11.52 34.10 8.27
CA ALA A 117 11.04 33.04 7.37
C ALA A 117 12.15 32.11 6.88
N GLU A 118 13.33 32.65 6.52
CA GLU A 118 14.48 31.86 6.05
C GLU A 118 15.04 30.94 7.15
N ALA A 119 15.14 31.45 8.39
CA ALA A 119 15.57 30.64 9.52
C ALA A 119 14.55 29.55 9.88
N ILE A 120 13.25 29.88 9.81
CA ILE A 120 12.17 28.91 10.05
C ILE A 120 12.18 27.83 8.95
N GLU A 121 12.37 28.19 7.69
CA GLU A 121 12.51 27.23 6.60
C GLU A 121 13.67 26.27 6.85
N LEU A 122 14.83 26.79 7.23
CA LEU A 122 16.00 25.96 7.55
C LEU A 122 15.72 24.96 8.68
N ALA A 123 14.99 25.40 9.72
CA ALA A 123 14.71 24.58 10.89
C ALA A 123 13.55 23.59 10.71
N THR A 124 12.57 23.91 9.87
CA THR A 124 11.30 23.16 9.79
C THR A 124 11.02 22.54 8.42
N GLY A 125 11.72 22.97 7.38
CA GLY A 125 11.44 22.61 5.99
C GLY A 125 10.20 23.28 5.38
N ILE A 126 9.52 24.16 6.11
CA ILE A 126 8.38 24.94 5.59
C ILE A 126 8.94 26.07 4.73
N THR A 127 8.55 26.12 3.45
CA THR A 127 9.11 27.09 2.51
C THR A 127 8.80 28.54 2.91
N VAL A 128 9.68 29.46 2.51
CA VAL A 128 9.47 30.90 2.72
C VAL A 128 8.15 31.36 2.11
N GLU A 129 7.75 30.82 0.96
CA GLU A 129 6.48 31.12 0.30
C GLU A 129 5.28 30.67 1.14
N ALA A 130 5.32 29.46 1.70
CA ALA A 130 4.29 28.95 2.60
C ALA A 130 4.19 29.81 3.87
N LEU A 131 5.33 30.20 4.46
CA LEU A 131 5.40 31.10 5.61
C LEU A 131 4.95 32.53 5.27
N ARG A 132 4.99 32.95 4.01
CA ARG A 132 4.52 34.28 3.57
C ARG A 132 3.08 34.25 3.04
N GLY A 133 2.34 33.16 3.26
CA GLY A 133 0.91 33.08 2.97
C GLY A 133 0.56 32.49 1.61
N GLN A 134 1.46 31.72 0.98
CA GLN A 134 1.08 30.90 -0.18
C GLN A 134 -0.09 29.98 0.18
N SER A 135 -1.03 29.82 -0.77
CA SER A 135 -2.15 28.89 -0.57
C SER A 135 -1.65 27.46 -0.36
N ILE A 136 -2.07 26.86 0.76
CA ILE A 136 -1.76 25.48 1.14
C ILE A 136 -2.33 24.48 0.12
N SER A 137 -3.41 24.83 -0.58
CA SER A 137 -4.00 24.00 -1.63
C SER A 137 -3.07 23.76 -2.82
N GLY A 138 -2.09 24.64 -3.05
CA GLY A 138 -1.09 24.51 -4.10
C GLY A 138 0.17 23.75 -3.67
N ILE A 139 0.21 23.28 -2.41
CA ILE A 139 1.35 22.57 -1.83
C ILE A 139 1.01 21.08 -1.75
N SER A 140 1.94 20.24 -2.18
CA SER A 140 1.71 18.81 -2.24
C SER A 140 1.45 18.21 -0.86
N ILE A 141 0.74 17.10 -0.84
CA ILE A 141 0.45 16.37 0.38
C ILE A 141 1.74 15.89 1.05
N TYR A 142 2.73 15.44 0.27
CA TYR A 142 4.05 15.08 0.78
C TYR A 142 4.68 16.23 1.59
N GLN A 143 4.77 17.43 1.01
CA GLN A 143 5.38 18.58 1.68
C GLN A 143 4.59 18.99 2.93
N ARG A 144 3.26 18.95 2.88
CA ARG A 144 2.42 19.25 4.05
C ARG A 144 2.60 18.21 5.18
N MET A 145 2.74 16.93 4.84
CA MET A 145 3.06 15.88 5.82
C MET A 145 4.46 16.06 6.42
N GLN A 146 5.43 16.45 5.58
CA GLN A 146 6.81 16.72 6.01
C GLN A 146 6.89 17.80 7.10
N TRP A 147 6.02 18.81 7.08
CA TRP A 147 5.99 19.85 8.12
C TRP A 147 5.71 19.33 9.54
N ALA A 148 5.11 18.13 9.65
CA ALA A 148 4.88 17.44 10.91
C ALA A 148 5.89 16.32 11.22
N SER A 149 6.82 16.04 10.30
CA SER A 149 7.71 14.88 10.37
C SER A 149 8.65 14.87 11.58
N THR A 150 9.06 16.05 12.06
CA THR A 150 9.93 16.23 13.23
C THR A 150 9.16 16.70 14.47
N ARG A 151 7.83 16.83 14.36
CA ARG A 151 6.99 17.34 15.44
C ARG A 151 6.54 16.22 16.37
N THR A 152 6.16 16.59 17.59
CA THR A 152 5.72 15.69 18.65
C THR A 152 4.44 16.18 19.30
N THR A 153 3.63 15.26 19.80
CA THR A 153 2.38 15.53 20.51
C THR A 153 2.34 14.79 21.84
N THR A 154 1.64 15.38 22.82
CA THR A 154 1.47 14.73 24.14
C THR A 154 0.54 13.53 24.05
N ARG A 155 -0.60 13.68 23.38
CA ARG A 155 -1.47 12.55 23.07
C ARG A 155 -1.05 11.93 21.73
N PRO A 156 -1.00 10.60 21.62
CA PRO A 156 -0.60 9.93 20.38
C PRO A 156 -1.48 10.31 19.18
N GLU A 157 -2.80 10.41 19.36
CA GLU A 157 -3.76 10.71 18.30
C GLU A 157 -3.70 12.17 17.82
N ASP A 158 -3.26 13.08 18.68
CA ASP A 158 -3.12 14.49 18.34
C ASP A 158 -2.16 14.71 17.16
N MET A 159 -1.26 13.75 16.87
CA MET A 159 -0.40 13.83 15.68
C MET A 159 -1.21 13.87 14.38
N ALA A 160 -2.35 13.17 14.34
CA ALA A 160 -3.28 13.26 13.22
C ALA A 160 -4.18 14.49 13.35
N TYR A 161 -4.68 14.78 14.56
CA TYR A 161 -5.65 15.86 14.75
C TYR A 161 -5.04 17.25 14.58
N CYS A 162 -3.74 17.42 14.82
CA CYS A 162 -3.05 18.68 14.54
C CYS A 162 -2.83 18.95 13.05
N LEU A 163 -3.23 18.03 12.16
CA LEU A 163 -3.11 18.18 10.71
C LEU A 163 -4.44 18.43 10.00
N LEU A 164 -5.60 18.36 10.69
CA LEU A 164 -6.92 18.46 10.06
C LEU A 164 -7.09 19.73 9.23
N GLY A 165 -6.70 20.88 9.80
CA GLY A 165 -6.75 22.16 9.10
C GLY A 165 -5.76 22.32 7.94
N ILE A 166 -4.57 21.71 8.07
CA ILE A 166 -3.55 21.73 7.02
C ILE A 166 -4.04 20.98 5.77
N PHE A 167 -4.89 19.97 5.96
CA PHE A 167 -5.46 19.17 4.87
C PHE A 167 -6.92 19.51 4.53
N ASP A 168 -7.53 20.48 5.22
CA ASP A 168 -8.95 20.84 5.06
C ASP A 168 -9.88 19.63 5.16
N VAL A 169 -9.73 18.85 6.24
CA VAL A 169 -10.51 17.65 6.52
C VAL A 169 -11.15 17.70 7.90
N ASN A 170 -12.22 16.93 8.06
CA ASN A 170 -12.89 16.76 9.34
C ASN A 170 -13.00 15.27 9.66
N ILE A 171 -12.56 14.89 10.86
CA ILE A 171 -12.69 13.51 11.37
C ILE A 171 -13.14 13.51 12.83
N PRO A 172 -13.93 12.51 13.27
CA PRO A 172 -14.26 12.35 14.69
C PRO A 172 -13.02 12.10 15.57
N LEU A 173 -12.92 12.80 16.70
CA LEU A 173 -11.83 12.61 17.67
C LEU A 173 -12.10 11.37 18.53
N LEU A 174 -11.30 10.32 18.37
CA LEU A 174 -11.40 9.07 19.14
C LEU A 174 -10.12 8.84 19.96
N TYR A 175 -9.99 9.53 21.08
CA TYR A 175 -8.88 9.29 22.01
C TYR A 175 -8.90 7.87 22.57
N GLY A 176 -7.75 7.18 22.50
CA GLY A 176 -7.60 5.77 22.86
C GLY A 176 -7.51 4.83 21.65
N GLU A 177 -7.75 5.32 20.42
CA GLU A 177 -7.54 4.52 19.19
C GLU A 177 -6.05 4.31 18.86
N GLY A 178 -5.18 5.15 19.40
CA GLY A 178 -3.74 5.14 19.17
C GLY A 178 -3.32 5.90 17.91
N LYS A 179 -2.06 6.38 17.92
CA LYS A 179 -1.48 7.23 16.85
C LYS A 179 -1.65 6.65 15.44
N LYS A 180 -1.27 5.37 15.26
CA LYS A 180 -1.30 4.67 13.97
C LYS A 180 -2.70 4.72 13.33
N LYS A 181 -3.74 4.35 14.08
CA LYS A 181 -5.12 4.32 13.58
C LYS A 181 -5.65 5.71 13.28
N ALA A 182 -5.39 6.67 14.18
CA ALA A 182 -5.80 8.07 13.96
C ALA A 182 -5.15 8.65 12.69
N PHE A 183 -3.86 8.40 12.48
CA PHE A 183 -3.11 8.89 11.31
C PHE A 183 -3.51 8.18 10.00
N GLN A 184 -3.86 6.91 10.06
CA GLN A 184 -4.42 6.19 8.91
C GLN A 184 -5.78 6.75 8.49
N ARG A 185 -6.68 7.00 9.45
CA ARG A 185 -7.99 7.63 9.18
C ARG A 185 -7.86 9.02 8.56
N LEU A 186 -6.87 9.80 9.00
CA LEU A 186 -6.55 11.09 8.37
C LEU A 186 -6.25 10.89 6.88
N GLN A 187 -5.38 9.94 6.53
CA GLN A 187 -5.02 9.65 5.14
C GLN A 187 -6.20 9.12 4.33
N GLU A 188 -7.08 8.30 4.90
CA GLU A 188 -8.29 7.83 4.23
C GLU A 188 -9.21 8.99 3.82
N VAL A 189 -9.42 9.96 4.70
CA VAL A 189 -10.25 11.14 4.40
C VAL A 189 -9.55 12.07 3.41
N ILE A 190 -8.22 12.16 3.45
CA ILE A 190 -7.43 12.86 2.43
C ILE A 190 -7.61 12.21 1.05
N ILE A 191 -7.51 10.87 0.95
CA ILE A 191 -7.70 10.12 -0.30
C ILE A 191 -9.11 10.32 -0.86
N ALA A 192 -10.12 10.43 0.00
CA ALA A 192 -11.49 10.69 -0.43
C ALA A 192 -11.67 12.08 -1.08
N LYS A 193 -10.77 13.04 -0.83
CA LYS A 193 -10.85 14.42 -1.32
C LYS A 193 -9.76 14.79 -2.33
N SER A 194 -8.72 13.98 -2.51
CA SER A 194 -7.54 14.33 -3.30
C SER A 194 -7.02 13.17 -4.15
N THR A 195 -6.50 13.51 -5.33
CA THR A 195 -5.79 12.58 -6.23
C THR A 195 -4.27 12.80 -6.20
N ASP A 196 -3.75 13.60 -5.26
CA ASP A 196 -2.31 13.85 -5.12
C ASP A 196 -1.59 12.60 -4.59
N LEU A 197 -0.93 11.89 -5.52
CA LEU A 197 -0.21 10.64 -5.24
C LEU A 197 1.07 10.83 -4.43
N SER A 198 1.52 12.07 -4.21
CA SER A 198 2.69 12.34 -3.35
C SER A 198 2.48 11.86 -1.91
N LEU A 199 1.23 11.64 -1.50
CA LEU A 199 0.86 11.01 -0.24
C LEU A 199 1.57 9.68 0.02
N PHE A 200 1.96 8.92 -1.01
CA PHE A 200 2.61 7.62 -0.82
C PHE A 200 4.13 7.63 -0.97
N LEU A 201 4.74 8.81 -1.11
CA LEU A 201 6.20 8.98 -1.24
C LEU A 201 6.93 9.01 0.12
N TRP A 202 6.39 8.34 1.13
CA TRP A 202 7.01 8.21 2.45
C TRP A 202 8.03 7.05 2.48
N THR A 203 8.98 7.07 3.41
CA THR A 203 9.95 5.99 3.68
C THR A 203 10.00 5.63 5.16
N VAL A 204 10.39 4.40 5.48
CA VAL A 204 10.63 3.97 6.88
C VAL A 204 12.13 4.16 7.21
N PRO A 205 12.47 4.96 8.23
CA PRO A 205 13.87 5.11 8.66
C PRO A 205 14.46 3.75 9.10
N ARG A 206 15.68 3.44 8.65
CA ARG A 206 16.43 2.24 9.06
C ARG A 206 17.62 2.60 9.94
N ASP A 207 17.85 1.78 10.96
CA ASP A 207 19.16 1.74 11.61
C ASP A 207 20.19 1.11 10.66
N LYS A 208 21.44 1.60 10.69
CA LYS A 208 22.52 1.16 9.78
C LYS A 208 22.82 -0.35 9.84
N ASP A 209 22.46 -1.00 10.94
CA ASP A 209 22.71 -2.42 11.18
C ASP A 209 21.53 -3.32 10.75
N GLN A 210 20.43 -2.74 10.29
CA GLN A 210 19.26 -3.46 9.80
C GLN A 210 19.35 -3.68 8.28
N GLY A 211 19.11 -4.92 7.85
CA GLY A 211 18.97 -5.26 6.43
C GLY A 211 17.83 -4.49 5.73
N PRO A 212 17.61 -4.69 4.42
CA PRO A 212 16.45 -4.10 3.74
C PRO A 212 15.14 -4.54 4.43
N ASP A 213 14.16 -3.64 4.49
CA ASP A 213 12.83 -3.96 4.99
C ASP A 213 12.09 -4.77 3.93
N LEU A 214 12.18 -6.10 4.06
CA LEU A 214 11.55 -7.06 3.15
C LEU A 214 10.12 -7.43 3.58
N GLU A 215 9.55 -6.70 4.53
CA GLU A 215 8.18 -6.94 4.97
C GLU A 215 7.17 -6.37 3.96
N PHE A 216 6.06 -7.08 3.82
CA PHE A 216 4.87 -6.54 3.18
C PHE A 216 4.34 -5.39 4.01
N ARG A 217 4.18 -4.22 3.39
CA ARG A 217 3.60 -3.03 4.04
C ARG A 217 2.35 -2.55 3.34
N GLY A 218 1.48 -1.96 4.14
CA GLY A 218 0.31 -1.25 3.65
C GLY A 218 0.71 0.00 2.88
N LEU A 219 -0.24 0.55 2.12
CA LEU A 219 -0.02 1.76 1.36
C LEU A 219 0.02 3.02 2.25
N LEU A 220 -0.68 3.03 3.39
CA LEU A 220 -0.78 4.19 4.26
C LEU A 220 0.39 4.24 5.26
N ALA A 221 0.94 5.45 5.45
CA ALA A 221 1.98 5.67 6.45
C ALA A 221 1.43 5.52 7.87
N GLU A 222 2.28 5.17 8.83
CA GLU A 222 1.89 5.05 10.24
C GLU A 222 2.21 6.30 11.07
N ASP A 223 3.11 7.15 10.57
CA ASP A 223 3.59 8.34 11.25
C ASP A 223 4.09 9.40 10.25
N PRO A 224 3.92 10.70 10.50
CA PRO A 224 4.44 11.75 9.61
C PRO A 224 5.97 11.77 9.52
N SER A 225 6.71 11.22 10.49
CA SER A 225 8.17 11.06 10.38
C SER A 225 8.62 10.22 9.19
N TRP A 226 7.71 9.45 8.58
CA TRP A 226 7.99 8.71 7.35
C TRP A 226 8.05 9.64 6.13
N PHE A 227 7.60 10.89 6.24
CA PHE A 227 7.72 11.91 5.21
C PHE A 227 8.97 12.78 5.41
N THR A 228 10.02 12.23 6.04
CA THR A 228 11.27 12.95 6.25
C THR A 228 12.06 13.07 4.95
N SER A 229 12.67 14.25 4.76
CA SER A 229 13.65 14.49 3.72
C SER A 229 14.90 13.63 3.97
N PRO A 230 15.48 12.96 2.97
CA PRO A 230 16.81 12.39 3.10
C PRO A 230 17.81 13.54 3.33
N ILE A 231 18.21 13.75 4.59
CA ILE A 231 19.30 14.68 4.95
C ILE A 231 20.67 14.12 4.47
N SER A 232 20.71 12.86 4.00
CA SER A 232 21.93 12.23 3.50
C SER A 232 22.28 12.75 2.10
N GLY A 233 23.39 13.48 2.02
CA GLY A 233 23.95 14.11 0.80
C GLY A 233 24.41 13.17 -0.33
N GLU A 234 23.76 12.02 -0.51
CA GLU A 234 23.98 11.13 -1.67
C GLU A 234 22.97 11.38 -2.80
N PHE A 235 21.82 12.03 -2.52
CA PHE A 235 20.87 12.45 -3.54
C PHE A 235 20.26 13.83 -3.24
N GLN A 236 20.68 14.84 -4.01
CA GLN A 236 20.15 16.21 -3.96
C GLN A 236 18.86 16.39 -4.78
N GLY A 237 18.24 15.32 -5.28
CA GLY A 237 17.28 15.40 -6.39
C GLY A 237 15.89 15.95 -6.03
N PHE A 238 15.07 15.22 -5.28
CA PHE A 238 13.64 15.56 -5.24
C PHE A 238 13.30 16.81 -4.42
N ASP A 239 13.84 16.92 -3.20
CA ASP A 239 13.55 18.07 -2.33
C ASP A 239 14.20 19.36 -2.82
N GLU A 240 15.43 19.33 -3.36
CA GLU A 240 15.98 20.54 -4.00
C GLU A 240 15.25 20.87 -5.31
N THR A 241 14.75 19.89 -6.06
CA THR A 241 13.96 20.15 -7.27
C THR A 241 12.57 20.69 -6.93
N LEU A 242 11.91 20.20 -5.88
CA LEU A 242 10.70 20.80 -5.32
C LEU A 242 10.96 22.21 -4.77
N ARG A 243 12.14 22.48 -4.19
CA ARG A 243 12.54 23.82 -3.75
C ARG A 243 12.84 24.75 -4.93
N LYS A 244 13.55 24.26 -5.97
CA LYS A 244 13.98 25.04 -7.16
C LYS A 244 12.87 25.29 -8.17
N ASN A 245 12.03 24.28 -8.45
CA ASN A 245 10.93 24.35 -9.42
C ASN A 245 9.60 24.75 -8.76
N GLY A 246 9.60 25.00 -7.45
CA GLY A 246 8.40 25.20 -6.64
C GLY A 246 7.63 23.90 -6.37
N SER A 247 6.62 23.97 -5.50
CA SER A 247 5.71 22.88 -5.09
C SER A 247 4.90 22.22 -6.22
N SER A 248 5.23 22.48 -7.48
CA SER A 248 4.54 21.94 -8.65
C SER A 248 4.87 20.47 -8.86
N ILE A 249 4.35 19.61 -7.98
CA ILE A 249 4.18 18.20 -8.30
C ILE A 249 3.12 18.11 -9.38
N VAL A 250 3.51 17.61 -10.55
CA VAL A 250 2.56 17.36 -11.65
C VAL A 250 2.01 15.95 -11.46
N PRO A 251 0.70 15.77 -11.20
CA PRO A 251 0.10 14.45 -11.20
C PRO A 251 0.31 13.80 -12.57
N LEU A 252 0.64 12.52 -12.58
CA LEU A 252 0.60 11.77 -13.82
C LEU A 252 -0.84 11.79 -14.36
N GLN A 253 -0.99 12.02 -15.66
CA GLN A 253 -2.31 12.09 -16.31
C GLN A 253 -3.08 10.78 -16.10
N ASP A 254 -4.42 10.89 -16.00
CA ASP A 254 -5.35 9.75 -15.84
C ASP A 254 -5.18 8.91 -14.56
N THR A 255 -4.71 9.54 -13.48
CA THR A 255 -4.63 8.92 -12.16
C THR A 255 -5.93 9.11 -11.36
N ALA A 256 -6.36 8.06 -10.65
CA ALA A 256 -7.53 8.10 -9.77
C ALA A 256 -7.31 7.25 -8.53
N MET A 257 -7.96 7.61 -7.42
CA MET A 257 -7.93 6.85 -6.18
C MET A 257 -9.23 6.96 -5.38
N GLY A 258 -9.53 5.95 -4.59
CA GLY A 258 -10.65 5.96 -3.64
C GLY A 258 -10.55 4.84 -2.61
N ALA A 259 -11.00 5.13 -1.38
CA ALA A 259 -11.11 4.12 -0.33
C ALA A 259 -12.40 3.29 -0.52
N LEU A 260 -12.27 1.96 -0.51
CA LEU A 260 -13.37 1.00 -0.60
C LEU A 260 -13.23 -0.05 0.51
N ASN A 261 -14.31 -0.80 0.78
CA ASN A 261 -14.28 -1.89 1.77
C ASN A 261 -13.23 -2.99 1.45
N LYS A 262 -12.74 -3.05 0.21
CA LYS A 262 -11.70 -4.00 -0.26
C LYS A 262 -10.27 -3.46 -0.17
N GLY A 263 -10.08 -2.21 0.26
CA GLY A 263 -8.80 -1.50 0.26
C GLY A 263 -8.85 -0.21 -0.54
N ILE A 264 -7.69 0.32 -0.93
CA ILE A 264 -7.60 1.56 -1.70
C ILE A 264 -7.61 1.18 -3.18
N SER A 265 -8.67 1.53 -3.90
CA SER A 265 -8.70 1.42 -5.35
C SER A 265 -7.87 2.53 -5.95
N VAL A 266 -6.99 2.17 -6.89
CA VAL A 266 -6.07 3.09 -7.55
C VAL A 266 -6.07 2.84 -9.05
N ARG A 267 -5.79 3.89 -9.83
CA ARG A 267 -5.52 3.81 -11.26
C ARG A 267 -4.17 4.47 -11.52
N TRP A 268 -3.11 3.68 -11.64
CA TRP A 268 -1.73 4.17 -11.72
C TRP A 268 -0.96 3.53 -12.88
N THR A 269 0.06 4.24 -13.35
CA THR A 269 1.07 3.68 -14.26
C THR A 269 2.02 2.80 -13.47
N ILE A 270 2.07 1.52 -13.83
CA ILE A 270 2.98 0.54 -13.23
C ILE A 270 3.83 -0.14 -14.30
N VAL A 271 5.11 -0.33 -14.01
CA VAL A 271 6.08 -0.95 -14.92
C VAL A 271 6.60 -2.22 -14.27
N PRO A 272 6.55 -3.40 -14.95
CA PRO A 272 7.11 -4.63 -14.38
C PRO A 272 8.63 -4.50 -14.23
N VAL A 273 9.18 -5.08 -13.15
CA VAL A 273 10.63 -5.14 -12.94
C VAL A 273 11.22 -6.24 -13.83
N PRO A 274 12.03 -5.93 -14.86
CA PRO A 274 12.43 -6.92 -15.87
C PRO A 274 13.31 -8.04 -15.33
N THR A 275 14.08 -7.76 -14.30
CA THR A 275 15.00 -8.68 -13.62
C THR A 275 14.27 -9.60 -12.63
N ASP A 276 12.98 -9.38 -12.36
CA ASP A 276 12.22 -10.17 -11.39
C ASP A 276 11.88 -11.58 -11.90
N PRO A 277 12.51 -12.65 -11.36
CA PRO A 277 12.25 -14.01 -11.82
C PRO A 277 10.80 -14.42 -11.53
N ALA A 278 10.18 -13.86 -10.49
CA ALA A 278 8.79 -14.12 -10.13
C ALA A 278 7.78 -13.36 -11.00
N LYS A 279 8.22 -12.31 -11.71
CA LYS A 279 7.37 -11.39 -12.50
C LYS A 279 6.21 -10.78 -11.71
N THR A 280 6.39 -10.57 -10.41
CA THR A 280 5.38 -10.00 -9.51
C THR A 280 5.70 -8.59 -9.05
N LEU A 281 6.97 -8.20 -9.13
CA LEU A 281 7.41 -6.86 -8.77
C LEU A 281 7.09 -5.86 -9.88
N HIS A 282 6.50 -4.75 -9.47
CA HIS A 282 6.18 -3.63 -10.32
C HIS A 282 6.62 -2.33 -9.65
N LEU A 283 7.07 -1.39 -10.46
CA LEU A 283 7.34 -0.02 -10.06
C LEU A 283 6.09 0.82 -10.34
N ALA A 284 5.52 1.44 -9.31
CA ALA A 284 4.43 2.40 -9.44
C ALA A 284 4.98 3.82 -9.51
N MET A 285 4.70 4.53 -10.60
CA MET A 285 5.07 5.93 -10.77
C MET A 285 3.99 6.80 -10.11
N LEU A 286 4.38 7.71 -9.21
CA LEU A 286 3.43 8.45 -8.38
C LEU A 286 3.43 9.95 -8.70
N ALA A 287 4.58 10.61 -8.67
CA ALA A 287 4.61 12.07 -8.72
C ALA A 287 5.86 12.60 -9.44
N GLY A 288 5.70 13.60 -10.30
CA GLY A 288 6.80 14.25 -11.01
C GLY A 288 7.07 15.67 -10.52
N SER A 289 8.33 16.08 -10.47
CA SER A 289 8.77 17.47 -10.23
C SER A 289 9.89 17.81 -11.22
N GLY A 290 9.63 18.73 -12.15
CA GLY A 290 10.53 19.01 -13.27
C GLY A 290 10.80 17.75 -14.10
N ASP A 291 12.08 17.39 -14.22
CA ASP A 291 12.53 16.19 -14.95
C ASP A 291 12.60 14.93 -14.07
N VAL A 292 12.30 15.05 -12.78
CA VAL A 292 12.38 13.95 -11.82
C VAL A 292 11.00 13.33 -11.59
N THR A 293 10.89 12.01 -11.59
CA THR A 293 9.68 11.28 -11.19
C THR A 293 9.97 10.36 -10.01
N GLY A 294 9.12 10.39 -8.99
CA GLY A 294 9.15 9.49 -7.84
C GLY A 294 8.19 8.32 -7.99
N GLY A 295 8.62 7.16 -7.52
CA GLY A 295 7.82 5.95 -7.50
C GLY A 295 8.15 5.02 -6.33
N ILE A 296 7.28 4.04 -6.13
CA ILE A 296 7.42 3.01 -5.09
C ILE A 296 7.41 1.62 -5.72
N LEU A 297 8.02 0.65 -5.03
CA LEU A 297 7.98 -0.74 -5.43
C LEU A 297 6.73 -1.41 -4.82
N ILE A 298 6.00 -2.12 -5.67
CA ILE A 298 4.81 -2.87 -5.28
C ILE A 298 4.93 -4.33 -5.74
N GLN A 299 4.36 -5.26 -4.97
CA GLN A 299 4.32 -6.67 -5.32
C GLN A 299 2.87 -7.12 -5.52
N GLN A 300 2.63 -7.81 -6.63
CA GLN A 300 1.37 -8.45 -6.96
C GLN A 300 1.06 -9.58 -5.97
N LEU A 301 -0.18 -9.64 -5.48
CA LEU A 301 -0.65 -10.59 -4.48
C LEU A 301 -1.61 -11.65 -5.05
N ASP A 302 -1.97 -11.53 -6.32
CA ASP A 302 -2.98 -12.38 -6.95
C ASP A 302 -2.73 -12.52 -8.45
N LYS A 303 -3.27 -13.56 -9.09
CA LYS A 303 -3.04 -13.84 -10.51
C LYS A 303 -3.62 -12.80 -11.48
N GLU A 304 -4.71 -12.11 -11.12
CA GLU A 304 -5.39 -11.16 -12.01
C GLU A 304 -4.74 -9.78 -12.01
N ALA A 305 -3.68 -9.59 -11.21
CA ALA A 305 -3.02 -8.30 -11.03
C ALA A 305 -4.02 -7.21 -10.61
N ILE A 306 -4.90 -7.56 -9.67
CA ILE A 306 -5.89 -6.65 -9.09
C ILE A 306 -5.56 -6.29 -7.64
N GLN A 307 -4.67 -7.02 -6.97
CA GLN A 307 -4.27 -6.76 -5.59
C GLN A 307 -2.75 -6.64 -5.49
N PHE A 308 -2.32 -5.55 -4.85
CA PHE A 308 -0.92 -5.23 -4.65
C PHE A 308 -0.66 -4.74 -3.22
N CYS A 309 0.60 -4.86 -2.83
CA CYS A 309 1.12 -4.33 -1.57
C CYS A 309 2.41 -3.54 -1.82
N ARG A 310 2.77 -2.69 -0.86
CA ARG A 310 4.07 -2.02 -0.90
C ARG A 310 5.14 -2.97 -0.36
N VAL A 311 6.30 -2.95 -1.00
CA VAL A 311 7.51 -3.64 -0.55
C VAL A 311 8.68 -2.66 -0.57
N LEU A 312 9.76 -2.97 0.16
CA LEU A 312 10.97 -2.14 0.23
C LEU A 312 10.64 -0.70 0.65
N SER A 313 9.89 -0.58 1.74
CA SER A 313 9.34 0.70 2.23
C SER A 313 10.37 1.67 2.80
N ASP A 314 11.62 1.25 2.96
CA ASP A 314 12.73 2.11 3.33
C ASP A 314 13.26 2.97 2.17
N LYS A 315 12.74 2.76 0.95
CA LYS A 315 13.13 3.50 -0.26
C LYS A 315 11.94 4.07 -1.02
N VAL A 316 12.22 5.17 -1.70
CA VAL A 316 11.45 5.72 -2.83
C VAL A 316 12.43 5.79 -3.99
N ILE A 317 11.97 5.41 -5.18
CA ILE A 317 12.81 5.34 -6.38
C ILE A 317 12.59 6.60 -7.20
N TRP A 318 13.67 7.27 -7.57
CA TRP A 318 13.64 8.53 -8.33
C TRP A 318 14.23 8.35 -9.72
N PHE A 319 13.57 8.91 -10.74
CA PHE A 319 13.96 8.86 -12.15
C PHE A 319 14.21 10.25 -12.69
N ASP A 320 15.42 10.53 -13.18
CA ASP A 320 15.70 11.75 -13.96
C ASP A 320 15.57 11.47 -15.46
N ARG A 321 14.66 12.17 -16.14
CA ARG A 321 14.44 12.10 -17.61
C ARG A 321 15.63 12.56 -18.44
N ARG A 322 16.61 13.25 -17.84
CA ARG A 322 17.86 13.62 -18.52
C ARG A 322 18.86 12.47 -18.63
N GLY A 323 18.56 11.32 -18.03
CA GLY A 323 19.32 10.07 -18.22
C GLY A 323 20.63 9.96 -17.43
N TYR A 324 20.84 10.80 -16.41
CA TYR A 324 22.14 10.85 -15.71
C TYR A 324 22.19 10.10 -14.38
N THR A 325 21.08 9.98 -13.65
CA THR A 325 21.06 9.27 -12.36
C THR A 325 19.63 8.92 -11.98
N ALA A 326 19.35 7.65 -11.83
CA ALA A 326 18.33 7.20 -10.91
C ALA A 326 19.08 6.69 -9.68
N GLU A 327 18.64 7.04 -8.48
CA GLU A 327 19.14 6.42 -7.25
C GLU A 327 18.55 5.00 -7.20
N ILE A 328 19.06 4.17 -8.10
CA ILE A 328 18.66 2.78 -8.29
C ILE A 328 19.39 2.05 -7.18
N LEU A 329 18.63 1.61 -6.17
CA LEU A 329 18.93 0.38 -5.43
C LEU A 329 19.79 -0.53 -6.31
N ASN A 330 21.08 -0.75 -5.95
CA ASN A 330 22.10 -1.46 -6.74
C ASN A 330 21.68 -1.75 -8.18
N HIS A 331 22.30 -1.09 -9.17
CA HIS A 331 22.06 -1.18 -10.62
C HIS A 331 21.58 -2.56 -11.18
N ASP A 332 21.88 -3.65 -10.50
CA ASP A 332 21.39 -5.01 -10.72
C ASP A 332 19.87 -5.23 -10.50
N LEU A 333 19.19 -4.50 -9.59
CA LEU A 333 17.83 -4.83 -9.14
C LEU A 333 16.72 -4.44 -10.11
N LEU A 334 16.88 -3.39 -10.92
CA LEU A 334 15.86 -2.91 -11.87
C LEU A 334 16.26 -3.02 -13.35
N GLY A 335 17.47 -3.51 -13.64
CA GLY A 335 18.05 -3.49 -14.98
C GLY A 335 18.58 -2.09 -15.37
N SER A 336 18.92 -1.89 -16.65
CA SER A 336 19.41 -0.59 -17.11
C SER A 336 18.30 0.49 -17.05
N PRO A 337 18.61 1.75 -16.69
CA PRO A 337 17.65 2.85 -16.70
C PRO A 337 16.93 2.99 -18.04
N GLU A 338 17.66 2.77 -19.14
CA GLU A 338 17.13 2.76 -20.50
C GLU A 338 16.05 1.70 -20.71
N SER A 339 16.16 0.53 -20.07
CA SER A 339 15.15 -0.53 -20.16
C SER A 339 13.83 -0.10 -19.52
N LEU A 340 13.88 0.57 -18.37
CA LEU A 340 12.69 1.10 -17.68
C LEU A 340 12.05 2.27 -18.42
N LEU A 341 12.87 3.13 -19.04
CA LEU A 341 12.40 4.24 -19.87
C LEU A 341 11.87 3.78 -21.23
N ASN A 342 12.38 2.67 -21.78
CA ASN A 342 11.93 2.04 -23.02
C ASN A 342 10.79 1.04 -22.83
N VAL A 343 10.46 0.61 -21.59
CA VAL A 343 9.20 -0.09 -21.35
C VAL A 343 8.11 0.93 -21.62
N SER A 344 7.58 0.85 -22.82
CA SER A 344 6.67 1.81 -23.36
C SER A 344 5.53 2.10 -22.39
N LEU A 345 5.31 3.39 -22.15
CA LEU A 345 4.09 3.95 -21.57
C LEU A 345 2.82 3.51 -22.33
N ASP A 346 2.94 2.76 -23.43
CA ASP A 346 1.86 2.15 -24.22
C ASP A 346 0.88 1.29 -23.42
N SER A 347 1.23 0.82 -22.22
CA SER A 347 0.26 0.06 -21.40
C SER A 347 -0.71 0.93 -20.60
N GLY A 348 -0.50 2.26 -20.56
CA GLY A 348 -1.36 3.21 -19.86
C GLY A 348 -1.53 2.92 -18.35
N PRO A 349 -2.29 3.75 -17.63
CA PRO A 349 -2.55 3.50 -16.23
C PRO A 349 -3.52 2.31 -16.04
N LYS A 350 -3.19 1.41 -15.11
CA LYS A 350 -3.98 0.22 -14.76
C LYS A 350 -4.76 0.46 -13.49
N SER A 351 -5.98 -0.11 -13.41
CA SER A 351 -6.82 -0.05 -12.22
C SER A 351 -6.62 -1.31 -11.37
N PHE A 352 -6.28 -1.13 -10.09
CA PHE A 352 -6.07 -2.22 -9.14
C PHE A 352 -6.36 -1.75 -7.71
N TYR A 353 -6.22 -2.66 -6.75
CA TYR A 353 -6.40 -2.41 -5.33
C TYR A 353 -5.07 -2.52 -4.61
N MET A 354 -4.81 -1.54 -3.74
CA MET A 354 -3.70 -1.54 -2.82
C MET A 354 -4.22 -1.89 -1.43
N SER A 355 -3.55 -2.83 -0.77
CA SER A 355 -3.82 -3.10 0.65
C SER A 355 -3.47 -1.86 1.47
N PRO A 356 -4.41 -1.27 2.23
CA PRO A 356 -4.15 -0.06 3.01
C PRO A 356 -3.23 -0.36 4.20
N HIS A 357 -3.27 -1.59 4.72
CA HIS A 357 -2.59 -2.01 5.94
C HIS A 357 -1.99 -3.41 5.78
N PHE A 358 -0.82 -3.59 6.39
CA PHE A 358 -0.23 -4.88 6.72
C PHE A 358 0.28 -4.76 8.16
N ASP A 359 -0.25 -5.56 9.07
CA ASP A 359 0.33 -5.75 10.39
C ASP A 359 1.51 -6.73 10.27
N SER A 360 2.56 -6.57 11.10
CA SER A 360 3.69 -7.52 11.12
C SER A 360 3.24 -8.92 11.55
N SER A 361 2.10 -9.02 12.24
CA SER A 361 1.39 -10.26 12.56
C SER A 361 0.58 -10.83 11.39
N SER A 362 0.22 -9.98 10.41
CA SER A 362 -0.59 -10.31 9.25
C SER A 362 0.29 -10.33 7.99
N LYS A 363 1.26 -11.24 7.92
CA LYS A 363 1.75 -11.65 6.60
C LYS A 363 0.51 -11.95 5.74
N PRO A 364 0.48 -11.56 4.45
CA PRO A 364 -0.63 -11.95 3.57
C PRO A 364 -0.88 -13.42 3.81
N SER A 365 -2.05 -13.77 4.35
CA SER A 365 -2.37 -15.17 4.60
C SER A 365 -2.22 -15.84 3.27
N LEU A 366 -1.33 -16.85 3.16
CA LEU A 366 -1.15 -17.56 1.91
C LEU A 366 -2.54 -18.00 1.46
N PRO A 367 -3.01 -17.52 0.30
CA PRO A 367 -4.29 -17.93 -0.21
C PRO A 367 -4.18 -19.43 -0.42
N GLY A 368 -4.96 -20.18 0.34
CA GLY A 368 -5.11 -21.60 0.07
C GLY A 368 -5.63 -21.74 -1.35
N VAL A 369 -4.98 -22.59 -2.14
CA VAL A 369 -5.51 -23.00 -3.44
C VAL A 369 -6.32 -24.26 -3.22
N GLY A 370 -7.60 -24.22 -3.61
CA GLY A 370 -8.49 -25.37 -3.54
C GLY A 370 -8.90 -25.80 -4.94
N PHE A 371 -8.87 -27.10 -5.21
CA PHE A 371 -9.42 -27.69 -6.42
C PHE A 371 -10.71 -28.41 -6.06
N SER A 372 -11.82 -28.09 -6.73
CA SER A 372 -13.05 -28.85 -6.65
C SER A 372 -13.29 -29.57 -7.97
N PHE A 373 -13.69 -30.83 -7.88
CA PHE A 373 -14.09 -31.60 -9.06
C PHE A 373 -15.59 -31.81 -9.01
N THR A 374 -16.29 -31.23 -9.98
CA THR A 374 -17.74 -31.40 -10.11
C THR A 374 -18.02 -32.37 -11.23
N GLN A 375 -18.72 -33.48 -10.94
CA GLN A 375 -19.19 -34.39 -11.99
C GLN A 375 -20.10 -33.63 -12.96
N HIS A 376 -19.64 -33.42 -14.18
CA HIS A 376 -20.42 -32.81 -15.25
C HIS A 376 -20.93 -33.90 -16.20
N LYS A 377 -22.23 -33.84 -16.54
CA LYS A 377 -22.76 -34.57 -17.68
C LYS A 377 -22.23 -33.91 -18.95
N CYS A 378 -21.51 -34.66 -19.77
CA CYS A 378 -21.03 -34.15 -21.05
C CYS A 378 -22.20 -34.12 -22.03
N LEU A 379 -22.60 -32.92 -22.46
CA LEU A 379 -23.65 -32.72 -23.45
C LEU A 379 -22.98 -32.39 -24.79
N GLU A 380 -22.61 -33.41 -25.56
CA GLU A 380 -22.44 -33.20 -27.00
C GLU A 380 -23.82 -33.31 -27.68
N GLU A 381 -24.19 -32.25 -28.41
CA GLU A 381 -25.49 -32.11 -29.06
C GLU A 381 -25.70 -33.02 -30.30
N LYS A 382 -24.77 -33.92 -30.60
CA LYS A 382 -24.89 -34.81 -31.76
C LYS A 382 -24.24 -36.17 -31.49
N ILE A 383 -25.01 -37.12 -30.97
CA ILE A 383 -25.15 -38.51 -31.46
C ILE A 383 -26.31 -39.17 -30.69
N SER A 384 -27.00 -40.07 -31.38
CA SER A 384 -28.23 -40.75 -31.00
C SER A 384 -28.14 -41.64 -29.76
N GLN A 385 -29.22 -41.68 -28.98
CA GLN A 385 -29.60 -42.73 -28.01
C GLN A 385 -28.72 -43.03 -26.77
N THR A 386 -27.47 -42.56 -26.68
CA THR A 386 -26.53 -42.86 -25.57
C THR A 386 -26.01 -41.58 -24.91
N GLU A 387 -25.99 -41.53 -23.58
CA GLU A 387 -25.42 -40.45 -22.77
C GLU A 387 -24.06 -40.87 -22.20
N PHE A 388 -23.05 -40.01 -22.35
CA PHE A 388 -21.69 -40.21 -21.81
C PHE A 388 -21.42 -39.25 -20.64
N TRP A 389 -20.69 -39.72 -19.62
CA TRP A 389 -20.21 -38.88 -18.52
C TRP A 389 -18.88 -39.40 -17.95
N ALA A 390 -18.13 -38.50 -17.33
CA ALA A 390 -16.95 -38.83 -16.55
C ALA A 390 -17.34 -39.07 -15.08
N GLU A 391 -16.81 -40.14 -14.47
CA GLU A 391 -17.02 -40.46 -13.06
C GLU A 391 -15.69 -40.69 -12.36
N VAL A 392 -15.57 -40.16 -11.14
CA VAL A 392 -14.39 -40.37 -10.31
C VAL A 392 -14.49 -41.73 -9.62
N GLU A 393 -13.55 -42.63 -9.90
CA GLU A 393 -13.52 -44.00 -9.35
C GLU A 393 -12.68 -44.08 -8.07
N SER A 394 -11.56 -43.36 -8.02
CA SER A 394 -10.67 -43.32 -6.85
C SER A 394 -9.87 -42.02 -6.81
N ALA A 395 -9.26 -41.77 -5.66
CA ALA A 395 -8.52 -40.53 -5.37
C ALA A 395 -7.24 -40.84 -4.58
N SER A 396 -6.25 -39.96 -4.66
CA SER A 396 -5.08 -40.01 -3.76
C SER A 396 -5.45 -39.65 -2.31
N LEU A 397 -4.57 -39.98 -1.36
CA LEU A 397 -4.81 -39.77 0.08
C LEU A 397 -5.10 -38.30 0.47
N ASP A 398 -4.54 -37.35 -0.28
CA ASP A 398 -4.67 -35.91 -0.03
C ASP A 398 -5.99 -35.32 -0.55
N PHE A 399 -6.81 -36.12 -1.24
CA PHE A 399 -8.16 -35.75 -1.65
C PHE A 399 -9.19 -36.23 -0.64
N TRP A 400 -10.17 -35.37 -0.36
CA TRP A 400 -11.36 -35.77 0.39
C TRP A 400 -12.64 -35.46 -0.38
N GLN A 401 -13.67 -36.25 -0.12
CA GLN A 401 -14.99 -36.04 -0.69
C GLN A 401 -15.77 -35.06 0.20
N ASP A 402 -16.30 -33.99 -0.39
CA ASP A 402 -17.22 -33.07 0.27
C ASP A 402 -18.62 -33.72 0.28
N LEU A 403 -18.97 -34.30 1.44
CA LEU A 403 -20.23 -35.00 1.66
C LEU A 403 -21.43 -34.05 1.80
N ASP A 404 -21.19 -32.75 2.05
CA ASP A 404 -22.24 -31.73 2.19
C ASP A 404 -22.63 -31.11 0.84
N SER A 405 -21.88 -31.40 -0.23
CA SER A 405 -22.20 -30.97 -1.58
C SER A 405 -23.39 -31.74 -2.15
N THR A 406 -24.30 -31.03 -2.84
CA THR A 406 -25.45 -31.63 -3.53
C THR A 406 -25.06 -32.55 -4.70
N SER A 407 -23.79 -32.49 -5.10
CA SER A 407 -23.16 -33.29 -6.13
C SER A 407 -21.90 -33.94 -5.55
N PRO A 408 -21.49 -35.14 -5.98
CA PRO A 408 -20.22 -35.72 -5.54
C PRO A 408 -19.06 -34.80 -5.93
N THR A 409 -18.47 -34.15 -4.93
CA THR A 409 -17.38 -33.18 -5.10
C THR A 409 -16.13 -33.67 -4.38
N TRP A 410 -15.01 -33.68 -5.08
CA TRP A 410 -13.70 -34.00 -4.52
C TRP A 410 -12.86 -32.74 -4.36
N VAL A 411 -12.16 -32.62 -3.24
CA VAL A 411 -11.37 -31.44 -2.88
C VAL A 411 -9.93 -31.81 -2.56
N ALA A 412 -8.99 -31.10 -3.18
CA ALA A 412 -7.58 -31.03 -2.78
C ALA A 412 -7.22 -29.58 -2.44
N ARG A 413 -6.37 -29.38 -1.43
CA ARG A 413 -6.03 -28.04 -0.94
C ARG A 413 -4.54 -27.92 -0.63
N PHE A 414 -3.98 -26.78 -1.04
CA PHE A 414 -2.70 -26.30 -0.54
C PHE A 414 -2.94 -25.39 0.68
N GLY A 415 -2.21 -25.61 1.78
CA GLY A 415 -2.17 -24.69 2.93
C GLY A 415 -2.33 -25.32 4.31
N SER A 416 -1.96 -26.59 4.49
CA SER A 416 -1.77 -27.19 5.82
C SER A 416 -0.47 -26.70 6.47
N GLU A 417 -0.28 -26.86 7.79
CA GLU A 417 1.00 -26.52 8.45
C GLU A 417 2.20 -27.24 7.81
N GLN A 418 1.98 -28.44 7.26
CA GLN A 418 2.99 -29.25 6.58
C GLN A 418 3.40 -28.67 5.21
N ASP A 419 2.53 -27.89 4.56
CA ASP A 419 2.82 -27.24 3.27
C ASP A 419 3.59 -25.92 3.45
N LEU A 420 3.54 -25.33 4.64
CA LEU A 420 4.22 -24.05 4.95
C LEU A 420 5.74 -24.22 5.01
N GLU A 421 6.25 -25.38 5.39
CA GLU A 421 7.69 -25.69 5.37
C GLU A 421 8.25 -25.72 3.94
N LEU A 422 7.45 -26.14 2.96
CA LEU A 422 7.85 -26.12 1.54
C LEU A 422 8.01 -24.68 1.02
N LEU A 423 7.15 -23.76 1.43
CA LEU A 423 7.30 -22.33 1.11
C LEU A 423 8.56 -21.72 1.76
N GLN A 424 8.94 -22.20 2.94
CA GLN A 424 10.15 -21.76 3.63
C GLN A 424 11.43 -22.32 3.02
N THR A 425 11.38 -23.47 2.32
CA THR A 425 12.55 -24.14 1.73
C THR A 425 12.73 -23.83 0.23
N SER A 426 11.67 -23.43 -0.48
CA SER A 426 11.65 -23.11 -1.92
C SER A 426 12.36 -21.79 -2.32
N GLN A 427 13.20 -21.24 -1.44
CA GLN A 427 13.58 -19.81 -1.43
C GLN A 427 14.34 -19.29 -2.65
N ARG A 428 14.73 -20.08 -3.67
CA ARG A 428 15.54 -19.53 -4.77
C ARG A 428 15.18 -19.94 -6.19
N LYS A 429 14.56 -21.10 -6.41
CA LYS A 429 14.25 -21.58 -7.78
C LYS A 429 12.75 -21.64 -8.07
N GLY A 430 11.91 -21.35 -7.08
CA GLY A 430 10.53 -21.79 -7.11
C GLY A 430 10.46 -23.32 -6.99
N GLY A 431 9.26 -23.87 -7.04
CA GLY A 431 9.05 -25.31 -6.97
C GLY A 431 7.62 -25.65 -7.35
N SER A 432 7.41 -26.85 -7.88
CA SER A 432 6.08 -27.35 -8.19
C SER A 432 5.71 -28.41 -7.16
N LYS A 433 4.46 -28.41 -6.73
CA LYS A 433 3.93 -29.41 -5.81
C LYS A 433 2.69 -30.05 -6.41
N VAL A 434 2.71 -31.37 -6.52
CA VAL A 434 1.51 -32.17 -6.75
C VAL A 434 0.65 -32.12 -5.48
N LEU A 435 -0.62 -31.76 -5.64
CA LEU A 435 -1.60 -31.79 -4.54
C LEU A 435 -2.39 -33.09 -4.51
N GLY A 436 -2.53 -33.76 -5.64
CA GLY A 436 -3.11 -35.09 -5.71
C GLY A 436 -3.52 -35.47 -7.13
N ALA A 437 -4.12 -36.65 -7.24
CA ALA A 437 -4.71 -37.14 -8.48
C ALA A 437 -6.08 -37.82 -8.25
N LEU A 438 -6.92 -37.77 -9.28
CA LEU A 438 -8.20 -38.48 -9.36
C LEU A 438 -8.20 -39.42 -10.56
N ALA A 439 -8.59 -40.68 -10.35
CA ALA A 439 -8.83 -41.62 -11.44
C ALA A 439 -10.25 -41.44 -11.97
N ILE A 440 -10.37 -41.30 -13.28
CA ILE A 440 -11.63 -41.02 -13.97
C ILE A 440 -11.95 -42.17 -14.90
N SER A 441 -13.18 -42.68 -14.80
CA SER A 441 -13.76 -43.59 -15.77
C SER A 441 -14.74 -42.84 -16.67
N ILE A 442 -14.76 -43.22 -17.95
CA ILE A 442 -15.78 -42.76 -18.89
C ILE A 442 -16.90 -43.80 -18.87
N LYS A 443 -18.10 -43.35 -18.53
CA LYS A 443 -19.30 -44.19 -18.49
C LYS A 443 -20.30 -43.77 -19.55
N ALA A 444 -21.02 -44.75 -20.06
CA ALA A 444 -22.06 -44.54 -21.05
C ALA A 444 -23.36 -45.25 -20.61
N ARG A 445 -24.51 -44.63 -20.88
CA ARG A 445 -25.83 -45.22 -20.63
C ARG A 445 -26.77 -44.96 -21.79
N ASN A 446 -27.53 -45.96 -22.19
CA ASN A 446 -28.60 -45.73 -23.16
C ASN A 446 -29.78 -44.95 -22.52
N LYS A 447 -30.60 -44.27 -23.35
CA LYS A 447 -31.81 -43.53 -22.89
C LYS A 447 -32.83 -44.38 -22.12
N GLN A 448 -32.76 -45.71 -22.20
CA GLN A 448 -33.62 -46.64 -21.47
C GLN A 448 -33.03 -47.09 -20.11
N GLY A 449 -31.84 -46.61 -19.73
CA GLY A 449 -31.14 -46.94 -18.48
C GLY A 449 -30.67 -48.40 -18.37
N LYS A 450 -30.67 -49.16 -19.48
CA LYS A 450 -30.55 -50.63 -19.46
C LYS A 450 -29.12 -51.17 -19.64
N HIS A 451 -28.25 -50.40 -20.29
CA HIS A 451 -26.87 -50.78 -20.52
C HIS A 451 -25.96 -49.69 -19.95
N GLN A 452 -25.13 -50.07 -18.97
CA GLN A 452 -24.06 -49.24 -18.42
C GLN A 452 -22.75 -49.81 -18.91
N TYR A 453 -22.07 -49.08 -19.78
CA TYR A 453 -20.71 -49.41 -20.20
C TYR A 453 -19.75 -48.56 -19.37
N SER A 454 -18.69 -49.20 -18.86
CA SER A 454 -17.59 -48.52 -18.21
C SER A 454 -16.34 -48.86 -19.01
N ALA A 455 -15.71 -47.85 -19.62
CA ALA A 455 -14.35 -48.03 -20.09
C ALA A 455 -13.46 -48.21 -18.84
N LYS A 456 -12.43 -49.07 -18.92
CA LYS A 456 -11.48 -49.18 -17.81
C LYS A 456 -10.91 -47.78 -17.51
N PRO A 457 -10.72 -47.42 -16.22
CA PRO A 457 -10.09 -46.16 -15.86
C PRO A 457 -8.66 -46.21 -16.39
N ASN A 458 -8.44 -45.55 -17.51
CA ASN A 458 -7.14 -45.34 -18.12
C ASN A 458 -6.80 -43.85 -18.08
N HIS A 459 -7.44 -43.06 -17.21
CA HIS A 459 -7.18 -41.63 -17.15
C HIS A 459 -7.10 -41.18 -15.70
N CYS A 460 -6.03 -40.47 -15.37
CA CYS A 460 -5.92 -39.73 -14.12
C CYS A 460 -5.78 -38.24 -14.42
N VAL A 461 -6.48 -37.43 -13.64
CA VAL A 461 -6.27 -35.98 -13.61
C VAL A 461 -5.46 -35.65 -12.37
N VAL A 462 -4.29 -35.04 -12.61
CA VAL A 462 -3.36 -34.60 -11.59
C VAL A 462 -3.48 -33.09 -11.45
N VAL A 463 -3.53 -32.60 -10.21
CA VAL A 463 -3.55 -31.16 -9.93
C VAL A 463 -2.42 -30.80 -9.00
N GLY A 464 -1.95 -29.56 -9.14
CA GLY A 464 -0.89 -29.05 -8.30
C GLY A 464 -0.76 -27.54 -8.36
N VAL A 465 0.28 -27.05 -7.70
CA VAL A 465 0.60 -25.62 -7.64
C VAL A 465 2.08 -25.38 -7.88
N ASP A 466 2.37 -24.30 -8.58
CA ASP A 466 3.70 -23.72 -8.68
C ASP A 466 3.87 -22.63 -7.62
N ILE A 467 4.93 -22.80 -6.84
CA ILE A 467 5.50 -21.79 -5.96
C ILE A 467 6.48 -21.00 -6.81
N LEU A 468 6.16 -19.73 -7.06
CA LEU A 468 7.04 -18.83 -7.79
C LEU A 468 8.33 -18.59 -6.98
N PRO A 469 9.46 -18.33 -7.67
CA PRO A 469 10.73 -18.03 -6.99
C PRO A 469 10.61 -16.78 -6.10
N GLN A 470 11.57 -16.60 -5.19
CA GLN A 470 11.70 -15.32 -4.50
C GLN A 470 11.99 -14.21 -5.49
N THR A 471 11.50 -13.01 -5.18
CA THR A 471 11.78 -11.83 -5.98
C THR A 471 13.25 -11.43 -5.86
N VAL A 472 13.72 -10.51 -6.73
CA VAL A 472 15.11 -10.01 -6.67
C VAL A 472 15.48 -9.34 -5.35
N ILE A 473 14.48 -8.84 -4.62
CA ILE A 473 14.67 -8.22 -3.30
C ILE A 473 14.53 -9.25 -2.16
N GLY A 474 14.24 -10.52 -2.46
CA GLY A 474 14.11 -11.58 -1.46
C GLY A 474 12.74 -11.67 -0.79
N THR A 475 11.72 -10.95 -1.28
CA THR A 475 10.36 -11.14 -0.81
C THR A 475 9.81 -12.47 -1.33
N THR A 476 9.15 -13.24 -0.46
CA THR A 476 8.51 -14.50 -0.83
C THR A 476 7.24 -14.22 -1.63
N ASN A 477 6.95 -15.00 -2.66
CA ASN A 477 5.66 -14.88 -3.34
C ASN A 477 4.53 -15.35 -2.42
N THR A 478 3.45 -14.58 -2.40
CA THR A 478 2.30 -14.82 -1.56
C THR A 478 1.18 -15.52 -2.29
N PHE A 479 1.19 -15.59 -3.62
CA PHE A 479 0.23 -16.36 -4.40
C PHE A 479 0.87 -17.57 -5.06
N LEU A 480 0.04 -18.58 -5.27
CA LEU A 480 0.39 -19.85 -5.89
C LEU A 480 -0.27 -19.93 -7.26
N GLU A 481 0.46 -20.46 -8.24
CA GLU A 481 -0.09 -20.67 -9.59
C GLU A 481 -0.61 -22.10 -9.71
N PRO A 482 -1.93 -22.33 -9.87
CA PRO A 482 -2.45 -23.68 -10.05
C PRO A 482 -2.11 -24.23 -11.43
N TRP A 483 -2.04 -25.55 -11.52
CA TRP A 483 -1.95 -26.28 -12.77
C TRP A 483 -2.72 -27.60 -12.70
N ILE A 484 -2.99 -28.15 -13.89
CA ILE A 484 -3.67 -29.42 -14.11
C ILE A 484 -2.94 -30.20 -15.20
N ILE A 485 -2.92 -31.52 -15.11
CA ILE A 485 -2.40 -32.44 -16.12
C ILE A 485 -3.38 -33.61 -16.26
N ASN A 486 -3.53 -34.11 -17.48
CA ASN A 486 -4.22 -35.37 -17.78
C ASN A 486 -3.17 -36.42 -18.18
N THR A 487 -3.29 -37.64 -17.67
CA THR A 487 -2.38 -38.77 -17.98
C THR A 487 -3.19 -40.04 -18.20
N ASP A 488 -2.63 -40.98 -18.98
CA ASP A 488 -3.25 -42.27 -19.29
C ASP A 488 -3.07 -43.31 -18.16
N GLU A 489 -2.53 -42.88 -17.01
CA GLU A 489 -2.35 -43.74 -15.85
C GLU A 489 -3.69 -44.18 -15.25
N ALA A 490 -3.77 -45.45 -14.85
CA ALA A 490 -4.98 -46.05 -14.29
C ALA A 490 -5.13 -45.84 -12.76
N SER A 491 -4.04 -45.44 -12.10
CA SER A 491 -3.88 -45.41 -10.65
C SER A 491 -3.45 -44.00 -10.21
N PRO A 492 -4.17 -43.34 -9.28
CA PRO A 492 -3.79 -42.02 -8.80
C PRO A 492 -2.37 -41.98 -8.21
N GLN A 493 -1.91 -43.06 -7.57
CA GLN A 493 -0.57 -43.12 -7.00
C GLN A 493 0.53 -43.19 -8.06
N ASP A 494 0.27 -43.89 -9.17
CA ASP A 494 1.25 -44.02 -10.25
C ASP A 494 1.32 -42.73 -11.07
N ALA A 495 0.17 -42.08 -11.32
CA ALA A 495 0.10 -40.73 -11.87
C ALA A 495 0.90 -39.73 -11.04
N ILE A 496 0.75 -39.72 -9.70
CA ILE A 496 1.54 -38.82 -8.84
C ILE A 496 3.04 -39.10 -8.98
N ARG A 497 3.47 -40.36 -8.97
CA ARG A 497 4.89 -40.73 -9.08
C ARG A 497 5.53 -40.33 -10.41
N GLU A 498 4.77 -40.42 -11.50
CA GLU A 498 5.19 -39.99 -12.84
C GLU A 498 5.59 -38.50 -12.82
N PHE A 499 4.74 -37.66 -12.22
CA PHE A 499 4.96 -36.22 -12.23
C PHE A 499 5.85 -35.72 -11.09
N GLU A 500 5.80 -36.30 -9.88
CA GLU A 500 6.63 -35.84 -8.74
C GLU A 500 8.14 -35.71 -9.07
N ASN A 501 8.66 -36.56 -9.97
CA ASN A 501 10.08 -36.58 -10.33
C ASN A 501 10.45 -35.73 -11.56
N SER A 502 9.46 -35.16 -12.26
CA SER A 502 9.63 -34.50 -13.57
C SER A 502 9.11 -33.06 -13.60
N LEU A 503 8.72 -32.49 -12.45
CA LEU A 503 8.15 -31.16 -12.39
C LEU A 503 9.21 -30.06 -12.39
N GLU A 504 9.21 -29.27 -13.46
CA GLU A 504 9.80 -27.92 -13.45
C GLU A 504 8.70 -26.85 -13.38
N PRO A 505 8.88 -25.80 -12.56
CA PRO A 505 7.92 -24.71 -12.47
C PRO A 505 7.60 -24.09 -13.83
N GLY A 506 6.31 -23.96 -14.14
CA GLY A 506 5.83 -23.34 -15.36
C GLY A 506 5.83 -24.20 -16.62
N MET A 507 6.20 -25.47 -16.54
CA MET A 507 6.03 -26.42 -17.66
C MET A 507 4.57 -26.74 -17.95
N TRP A 508 3.75 -26.89 -16.90
CA TRP A 508 2.43 -27.50 -17.01
C TRP A 508 1.32 -26.46 -16.87
N ARG A 509 1.27 -25.48 -17.78
CA ARG A 509 0.39 -24.30 -17.67
C ARG A 509 -0.87 -24.36 -18.51
N GLU A 510 -1.19 -25.51 -19.04
CA GLU A 510 -2.37 -25.66 -19.87
C GLU A 510 -3.63 -25.63 -18.99
N PHE A 511 -4.40 -24.54 -19.08
CA PHE A 511 -5.76 -24.46 -18.53
C PHE A 511 -6.74 -25.35 -19.29
N ASP A 512 -6.22 -26.10 -20.26
CA ASP A 512 -6.93 -26.94 -21.18
C ASP A 512 -5.99 -28.04 -21.69
N VAL A 513 -6.08 -29.22 -21.08
CA VAL A 513 -5.18 -30.35 -21.35
C VAL A 513 -5.99 -31.42 -22.05
N CYS A 514 -5.57 -31.79 -23.26
CA CYS A 514 -6.16 -32.90 -24.02
C CYS A 514 -5.19 -34.07 -24.01
N ALA A 515 -5.66 -35.22 -23.52
CA ALA A 515 -4.98 -36.51 -23.68
C ALA A 515 -6.05 -37.58 -23.88
N GLY A 516 -5.95 -38.33 -24.99
CA GLY A 516 -6.96 -39.30 -25.39
C GLY A 516 -8.32 -38.66 -25.69
N ASP A 517 -9.40 -39.32 -25.25
CA ASP A 517 -10.80 -38.92 -25.48
C ASP A 517 -11.32 -37.89 -24.44
N CYS A 518 -10.42 -37.28 -23.66
CA CYS A 518 -10.75 -36.46 -22.50
C CYS A 518 -9.97 -35.14 -22.49
N ARG A 519 -10.71 -34.03 -22.37
CA ARG A 519 -10.22 -32.67 -22.23
C ARG A 519 -10.53 -32.14 -20.84
N CYS A 520 -9.51 -31.73 -20.11
CA CYS A 520 -9.67 -31.18 -18.77
C CYS A 520 -9.29 -29.70 -18.75
N SER A 521 -10.14 -28.87 -18.14
CA SER A 521 -9.89 -27.43 -18.01
C SER A 521 -10.10 -26.92 -16.59
N LEU A 522 -9.35 -25.88 -16.24
CA LEU A 522 -9.46 -25.21 -14.94
C LEU A 522 -10.32 -23.96 -15.06
N ARG A 523 -11.39 -23.88 -14.27
CA ARG A 523 -12.22 -22.69 -14.13
C ARG A 523 -12.08 -22.09 -12.73
N LYS A 524 -11.58 -20.86 -12.63
CA LYS A 524 -11.55 -20.14 -11.35
C LYS A 524 -12.97 -19.92 -10.82
N LEU A 525 -13.20 -20.27 -9.55
CA LEU A 525 -14.43 -19.99 -8.81
C LEU A 525 -14.28 -18.67 -8.05
N THR A 526 -15.26 -17.78 -8.16
CA THR A 526 -15.28 -16.47 -7.49
C THR A 526 -15.70 -16.56 -6.02
N ARG A 527 -15.21 -17.55 -5.26
CA ARG A 527 -15.49 -17.64 -3.81
C ARG A 527 -14.60 -16.67 -3.03
N VAL A 528 -15.17 -16.08 -1.97
CA VAL A 528 -14.49 -15.11 -1.09
C VAL A 528 -13.51 -15.88 -0.19
N SER A 529 -12.29 -15.34 -0.05
CA SER A 529 -11.19 -15.74 0.85
C SER A 529 -10.29 -16.93 0.49
N GLY A 530 -10.21 -17.36 -0.77
CA GLY A 530 -9.20 -18.32 -1.25
C GLY A 530 -9.24 -18.49 -2.77
N LEU A 531 -8.14 -18.93 -3.37
CA LEU A 531 -8.08 -19.21 -4.81
C LEU A 531 -8.70 -20.59 -5.06
N TRP A 532 -9.98 -20.64 -5.38
CA TRP A 532 -10.67 -21.90 -5.71
C TRP A 532 -10.75 -22.11 -7.22
N TYR A 533 -10.51 -23.33 -7.67
CA TYR A 533 -10.62 -23.75 -9.06
C TYR A 533 -11.53 -24.96 -9.16
N ASP A 534 -12.46 -24.91 -10.11
CA ASP A 534 -13.28 -26.04 -10.52
C ASP A 534 -12.61 -26.72 -11.72
N VAL A 535 -12.36 -28.01 -11.60
CA VAL A 535 -11.85 -28.81 -12.71
C VAL A 535 -13.04 -29.32 -13.53
N ARG A 536 -13.06 -28.94 -14.80
CA ARG A 536 -14.06 -29.34 -15.77
C ARG A 536 -13.49 -30.41 -16.67
N ILE A 537 -14.21 -31.53 -16.74
CA ILE A 537 -13.89 -32.64 -17.63
C ILE A 537 -14.88 -32.61 -18.78
N ALA A 538 -14.37 -32.49 -19.99
CA ALA A 538 -15.09 -32.64 -21.25
C ALA A 538 -14.57 -33.88 -21.97
N LEU A 539 -15.43 -34.57 -22.71
CA LEU A 539 -15.07 -35.69 -23.55
C LEU A 539 -14.94 -35.20 -24.99
N GLU A 540 -13.82 -35.48 -25.64
CA GLU A 540 -13.55 -35.09 -27.03
C GLU A 540 -13.33 -36.34 -27.88
N ALA A 541 -14.39 -36.88 -28.47
CA ALA A 541 -14.26 -37.91 -29.52
C ALA A 541 -15.54 -38.06 -30.34
N SER A 542 -15.40 -38.50 -31.59
CA SER A 542 -16.48 -39.16 -32.33
C SER A 542 -16.58 -40.60 -31.80
N TRP A 543 -17.45 -40.84 -30.85
CA TRP A 543 -17.70 -42.18 -30.32
C TRP A 543 -18.55 -42.95 -31.34
N ASP A 544 -17.93 -43.89 -32.06
CA ASP A 544 -18.66 -44.88 -32.85
C ASP A 544 -19.29 -45.91 -31.90
N ASP A 545 -20.60 -46.14 -32.08
CA ASP A 545 -21.55 -46.88 -31.21
C ASP A 545 -21.04 -48.15 -30.50
#